data_AF-A0A2U3CJ80-F1
#
_entry.id   AF-A0A2U3CJ80-F1
#
_cell.length_a   1.000
_cell.length_b   1.000
_cell.length_c   1.000
_cell.angle_alpha   90.00
_cell.angle_beta   90.00
_cell.angle_gamma   90.00
#
_symmetry.space_group_name_H-M   'P 1'
#
loop_
_entity.id
_entity.type
_entity.pdbx_description
1 polymer ?
#
loop_
_entity_poly.entity_id
_entity_poly.type
_entity_poly.pdbx_seq_one_letter_code
_entity_poly.pdbx_strand_id
1 'polypeptide(L)'
;MSIRRKNQRKYELGLIVCGFFLITVILTPIFEIEGKETITPVWERVFESPKEDAPTQLLVTSDGYLLTGSRDRGGPVQIPWLIKVDLEGIQKWNQSYTPESKPQGHIRSITQSPEGGYALTGLAFSTDSSTWDLWILKTDENGTEEWNKTINGTEDGPDYGSQIVAATDGGYLISGATQSEFASTESWDTDYWLLKTDGNGNLEWNKTYRREGYDQGTSLIPLNDGNYLMGGLSDHPHSIWILKIDENGTVLWDQTYTKGTESFITWERNLIETSDGGFLLTCHPAADNYRVGKEYWIIKCDSNGNIEWNTTFDGTSYDTPTVCLQSPTGDYYIGGSFGSLSDSSETGNMCILRLNSTGNIQGHVTYGEELKGERIVDMVLVEGSESSEALVALAFVENGGTGAGYRDFWLGKFDKVNEIQYPSTTTTTITTTPTTTTSATSFPVSILSSIGLGIVIRLRRKRGK
;
A
#
# COMPACT_ATOMS: atom_id res chain seq x y z
N MET A 1 -13.33 -57.48 -76.17
CA MET A 1 -14.71 -57.12 -75.76
C MET A 1 -14.62 -55.87 -74.89
N SER A 2 -14.80 -54.69 -75.49
CA SER A 2 -15.99 -53.81 -75.41
C SER A 2 -15.97 -52.94 -74.13
N ILE A 3 -15.45 -51.70 -74.14
CA ILE A 3 -15.97 -50.39 -74.64
C ILE A 3 -16.93 -49.65 -73.66
N ARG A 4 -16.40 -48.50 -73.16
CA ARG A 4 -16.99 -47.17 -72.82
C ARG A 4 -18.26 -47.04 -71.96
N ARG A 5 -18.24 -46.11 -70.99
CA ARG A 5 -18.60 -44.67 -71.17
C ARG A 5 -18.29 -43.78 -69.94
N LYS A 6 -17.78 -42.57 -70.23
CA LYS A 6 -17.74 -41.36 -69.37
C LYS A 6 -19.16 -40.88 -69.02
N ASN A 7 -19.32 -40.17 -67.90
CA ASN A 7 -20.06 -38.91 -67.88
C ASN A 7 -19.75 -38.02 -66.65
N GLN A 8 -19.75 -36.72 -66.91
CA GLN A 8 -19.38 -35.56 -66.08
C GLN A 8 -20.39 -35.21 -64.98
N ARG A 9 -19.93 -34.42 -63.98
CA ARG A 9 -20.53 -33.20 -63.34
C ARG A 9 -19.75 -32.91 -62.05
N LYS A 10 -19.52 -31.71 -61.53
CA LYS A 10 -19.59 -30.29 -61.91
C LYS A 10 -18.68 -29.59 -60.87
N TYR A 11 -17.88 -28.61 -61.27
CA TYR A 11 -17.16 -27.75 -60.31
C TYR A 11 -18.15 -26.70 -59.78
N GLU A 12 -18.23 -26.56 -58.45
CA GLU A 12 -18.77 -25.34 -57.83
C GLU A 12 -17.62 -24.63 -57.10
N LEU A 13 -17.39 -23.39 -57.49
CA LEU A 13 -16.57 -22.42 -56.76
C LEU A 13 -17.32 -22.10 -55.46
N GLY A 14 -16.84 -22.65 -54.35
CA GLY A 14 -17.18 -22.16 -53.01
C GLY A 14 -16.26 -20.99 -52.67
N LEU A 15 -16.77 -19.77 -52.81
CA LEU A 15 -16.15 -18.55 -52.31
C LEU A 15 -16.20 -18.61 -50.77
N ILE A 16 -15.13 -19.03 -50.11
CA ILE A 16 -14.99 -18.80 -48.65
C ILE A 16 -14.33 -17.44 -48.50
N VAL A 17 -15.16 -16.43 -48.22
CA VAL A 17 -14.73 -15.15 -47.68
C VAL A 17 -14.22 -15.44 -46.27
N CYS A 18 -12.91 -15.64 -46.12
CA CYS A 18 -12.28 -15.56 -44.81
C CYS A 18 -12.29 -14.09 -44.40
N GLY A 19 -13.29 -13.70 -43.61
CA GLY A 19 -13.27 -12.45 -42.87
C GLY A 19 -12.02 -12.40 -42.01
N PHE A 20 -11.26 -11.32 -42.16
CA PHE A 20 -10.16 -10.98 -41.25
C PHE A 20 -10.74 -10.82 -39.84
N PHE A 21 -10.66 -11.87 -39.02
CA PHE A 21 -10.69 -11.69 -37.58
C PHE A 21 -9.35 -11.05 -37.21
N LEU A 22 -9.37 -9.75 -36.91
CA LEU A 22 -8.32 -9.12 -36.12
C LEU A 22 -8.37 -9.80 -34.75
N ILE A 23 -7.51 -10.81 -34.54
CA ILE A 23 -7.19 -11.25 -33.19
C ILE A 23 -6.25 -10.19 -32.64
N THR A 24 -6.81 -9.21 -31.94
CA THR A 24 -6.02 -8.34 -31.07
C THR A 24 -5.54 -9.22 -29.91
N VAL A 25 -4.36 -9.82 -30.06
CA VAL A 25 -3.66 -10.43 -28.93
C VAL A 25 -3.20 -9.27 -28.07
N ILE A 26 -3.94 -8.98 -27.01
CA ILE A 26 -3.43 -8.15 -25.92
C ILE A 26 -2.39 -9.04 -25.22
N LEU A 27 -1.13 -8.89 -25.62
CA LEU A 27 0.00 -9.41 -24.86
C LEU A 27 0.06 -8.55 -23.58
N THR A 28 -0.56 -9.02 -22.50
CA THR A 28 -0.17 -8.57 -21.17
C THR A 28 1.27 -9.05 -20.96
N PRO A 29 2.27 -8.15 -20.84
CA PRO A 29 3.62 -8.59 -20.56
C PRO A 29 3.61 -9.27 -19.19
N ILE A 30 3.84 -10.58 -19.18
CA ILE A 30 4.25 -11.29 -17.96
C ILE A 30 5.73 -10.94 -17.83
N PHE A 31 6.02 -9.97 -16.97
CA PHE A 31 7.40 -9.65 -16.61
C PHE A 31 7.89 -10.73 -15.64
N GLU A 32 8.68 -11.66 -16.15
CA GLU A 32 9.57 -12.47 -15.30
C GLU A 32 10.83 -11.63 -15.09
N ILE A 33 10.98 -11.11 -13.88
CA ILE A 33 11.96 -10.09 -13.54
C ILE A 33 13.19 -10.76 -12.92
N GLU A 34 14.20 -11.04 -13.73
CA GLU A 34 15.51 -11.49 -13.25
C GLU A 34 16.44 -10.28 -13.01
N GLY A 35 16.79 -10.03 -11.76
CA GLY A 35 17.80 -9.03 -11.36
C GLY A 35 17.49 -8.41 -10.01
N LYS A 36 18.00 -9.00 -8.92
CA LYS A 36 17.91 -8.45 -7.57
C LYS A 36 19.19 -7.67 -7.27
N GLU A 37 19.15 -6.34 -7.37
CA GLU A 37 20.13 -5.52 -6.69
C GLU A 37 19.75 -5.45 -5.20
N THR A 38 20.61 -5.96 -4.33
CA THR A 38 20.35 -5.95 -2.89
C THR A 38 20.89 -4.64 -2.30
N ILE A 39 20.04 -3.63 -2.14
CA ILE A 39 20.37 -2.49 -1.28
C ILE A 39 20.20 -2.96 0.17
N THR A 40 21.30 -3.09 0.89
CA THR A 40 21.30 -3.36 2.33
C THR A 40 21.10 -2.06 3.11
N PRO A 41 20.42 -2.09 4.26
CA PRO A 41 20.32 -0.90 5.09
C PRO A 41 21.71 -0.41 5.53
N VAL A 42 21.93 0.90 5.50
CA VAL A 42 23.13 1.55 6.05
C VAL A 42 23.22 1.31 7.55
N TRP A 43 22.07 1.31 8.21
CA TRP A 43 21.92 0.87 9.59
C TRP A 43 20.51 0.33 9.80
N GLU A 44 20.38 -0.58 10.77
CA GLU A 44 19.09 -1.09 11.25
C GLU A 44 19.08 -1.16 12.78
N ARG A 45 17.88 -1.10 13.36
CA ARG A 45 17.64 -1.13 14.80
C ARG A 45 16.38 -1.93 15.07
N VAL A 46 16.41 -2.70 16.16
CA VAL A 46 15.25 -3.41 16.68
C VAL A 46 14.94 -2.84 18.06
N PHE A 47 13.66 -2.56 18.32
CA PHE A 47 13.15 -2.12 19.62
C PHE A 47 12.14 -3.16 20.09
N GLU A 48 12.50 -3.82 21.19
CA GLU A 48 11.81 -5.02 21.65
C GLU A 48 11.04 -4.75 22.93
N SER A 49 9.97 -5.49 23.11
CA SER A 49 9.30 -5.68 24.39
C SER A 49 9.17 -7.18 24.69
N PRO A 50 8.71 -7.59 25.91
CA PRO A 50 8.64 -9.01 26.26
C PRO A 50 7.73 -9.87 25.37
N LYS A 51 6.87 -9.27 24.53
CA LYS A 51 5.91 -9.93 23.64
C LYS A 51 5.74 -9.12 22.35
N GLU A 52 4.67 -9.41 21.60
CA GLU A 52 4.34 -8.80 20.32
C GLU A 52 4.09 -7.29 20.41
N ASP A 53 4.81 -6.57 19.55
CA ASP A 53 4.72 -5.14 19.34
C ASP A 53 4.13 -4.84 17.97
N ALA A 54 3.48 -3.68 17.85
CA ALA A 54 2.85 -3.24 16.61
C ALA A 54 3.14 -1.78 16.26
N PRO A 55 4.14 -1.48 15.41
CA PRO A 55 4.38 -0.13 14.94
C PRO A 55 3.25 0.36 14.02
N THR A 56 3.05 1.66 13.98
CA THR A 56 1.97 2.31 13.21
C THR A 56 2.40 3.51 12.38
N GLN A 57 3.25 4.39 12.90
CA GLN A 57 3.69 5.57 12.14
C GLN A 57 5.14 5.95 12.48
N LEU A 58 5.83 6.47 11.47
CA LEU A 58 7.14 7.10 11.56
C LEU A 58 7.02 8.60 11.30
N LEU A 59 7.50 9.43 12.24
CA LEU A 59 7.54 10.89 12.10
C LEU A 59 8.98 11.39 12.10
N VAL A 60 9.35 12.19 11.11
CA VAL A 60 10.64 12.87 11.06
C VAL A 60 10.62 14.07 11.99
N THR A 61 11.70 14.25 12.73
CA THR A 61 11.96 15.40 13.61
C THR A 61 13.30 16.01 13.24
N SER A 62 13.55 17.27 13.64
CA SER A 62 14.80 17.96 13.28
C SER A 62 16.08 17.25 13.74
N ASP A 63 15.99 16.41 14.77
CA ASP A 63 17.12 15.72 15.42
C ASP A 63 17.01 14.18 15.35
N GLY A 64 16.08 13.62 14.57
CA GLY A 64 15.91 12.17 14.42
C GLY A 64 14.50 11.75 14.03
N TYR A 65 14.02 10.67 14.64
CA TYR A 65 12.71 10.09 14.30
C TYR A 65 11.89 9.74 15.55
N LEU A 66 10.58 9.74 15.39
CA LEU A 66 9.62 9.19 16.33
C LEU A 66 8.92 7.99 15.73
N LEU A 67 8.84 6.91 16.49
CA LEU A 67 8.16 5.67 16.14
C LEU A 67 6.97 5.51 17.07
N THR A 68 5.79 5.26 16.52
CA THR A 68 4.58 5.00 17.31
C THR A 68 4.06 3.59 17.11
N GLY A 69 3.28 3.14 18.08
CA GLY A 69 2.48 1.93 17.95
C GLY A 69 1.99 1.43 19.29
N SER A 70 1.93 0.11 19.45
CA SER A 70 1.63 -0.55 20.71
C SER A 70 2.69 -1.59 21.07
N ARG A 71 2.82 -1.87 22.36
CA ARG A 71 3.64 -2.98 22.89
C ARG A 71 2.86 -3.88 23.82
N ASP A 72 3.18 -5.17 23.85
CA ASP A 72 2.67 -6.13 24.83
C ASP A 72 3.74 -6.45 25.91
N ARG A 73 3.42 -6.22 27.18
CA ARG A 73 4.32 -6.48 28.32
C ARG A 73 4.07 -7.81 29.04
N GLY A 74 3.41 -8.77 28.40
CA GLY A 74 3.10 -10.04 29.05
C GLY A 74 1.65 -10.17 29.53
N GLY A 75 0.87 -9.09 29.48
CA GLY A 75 -0.52 -9.03 29.96
C GLY A 75 -1.55 -9.26 28.84
N PRO A 76 -2.86 -9.08 29.11
CA PRO A 76 -3.91 -9.08 28.08
C PRO A 76 -4.03 -7.74 27.36
N VAL A 77 -3.05 -6.83 27.51
CA VAL A 77 -3.19 -5.40 27.18
C VAL A 77 -2.11 -4.97 26.21
N GLN A 78 -2.54 -4.38 25.10
CA GLN A 78 -1.68 -3.59 24.23
C GLN A 78 -1.57 -2.16 24.78
N ILE A 79 -0.34 -1.69 24.95
CA ILE A 79 -0.04 -0.40 25.57
C ILE A 79 0.50 0.54 24.49
N PRO A 80 -0.11 1.71 24.27
CA PRO A 80 0.45 2.79 23.45
C PRO A 80 1.93 3.02 23.74
N TRP A 81 2.74 3.08 22.70
CA TRP A 81 4.19 3.22 22.80
C TRP A 81 4.73 4.24 21.80
N LEU A 82 5.55 5.16 22.31
CA LEU A 82 6.26 6.18 21.56
C LEU A 82 7.76 6.07 21.83
N ILE A 83 8.56 6.00 20.77
CA ILE A 83 10.02 5.89 20.86
C ILE A 83 10.66 7.05 20.10
N LYS A 84 11.57 7.78 20.74
CA LYS A 84 12.43 8.77 20.09
C LYS A 84 13.81 8.18 19.84
N VAL A 85 14.29 8.38 18.61
CA VAL A 85 15.64 8.03 18.18
C VAL A 85 16.33 9.26 17.56
N ASP A 86 17.66 9.24 17.48
CA ASP A 86 18.42 10.19 16.63
C ASP A 86 18.45 9.76 15.15
N LEU A 87 19.17 10.53 14.33
CA LEU A 87 19.35 10.30 12.90
C LEU A 87 20.08 8.98 12.58
N GLU A 88 20.81 8.43 13.55
CA GLU A 88 21.47 7.13 13.49
C GLU A 88 20.61 5.99 14.08
N GLY A 89 19.35 6.26 14.41
CA GLY A 89 18.41 5.29 14.96
C GLY A 89 18.70 4.90 16.42
N ILE A 90 19.59 5.59 17.12
CA ILE A 90 19.89 5.31 18.52
C ILE A 90 18.80 5.88 19.41
N GLN A 91 18.20 5.03 20.25
CA GLN A 91 17.15 5.43 21.18
C GLN A 91 17.62 6.55 22.12
N LYS A 92 16.84 7.64 22.18
CA LYS A 92 16.99 8.71 23.18
C LYS A 92 16.09 8.48 24.37
N TRP A 93 14.81 8.21 24.12
CA TRP A 93 13.81 7.92 25.13
C TRP A 93 12.66 7.11 24.54
N ASN A 94 11.87 6.46 25.39
CA ASN A 94 10.58 5.90 25.01
C ASN A 94 9.58 6.07 26.16
N GLN A 95 8.30 6.20 25.82
CA GLN A 95 7.21 6.42 26.76
C GLN A 95 6.00 5.57 26.40
N SER A 96 5.24 5.16 27.42
CA SER A 96 3.94 4.52 27.24
C SER A 96 2.85 5.32 27.91
N TYR A 97 1.66 5.21 27.35
CA TYR A 97 0.49 5.97 27.78
C TYR A 97 -0.67 5.03 28.04
N THR A 98 -1.65 5.52 28.80
CA THR A 98 -2.90 4.82 29.03
C THR A 98 -4.02 5.81 28.75
N PRO A 99 -4.98 5.50 27.86
CA PRO A 99 -6.11 6.37 27.63
C PRO A 99 -6.88 6.69 28.91
N GLU A 100 -7.39 7.91 29.05
CA GLU A 100 -8.07 8.33 30.28
C GLU A 100 -9.34 7.53 30.58
N SER A 101 -10.07 7.06 29.55
CA SER A 101 -11.36 6.39 29.71
C SER A 101 -11.27 4.87 29.81
N LYS A 102 -10.18 4.26 29.33
CA LYS A 102 -10.06 2.80 29.16
C LYS A 102 -8.63 2.34 29.46
N PRO A 103 -8.44 1.11 29.96
CA PRO A 103 -7.12 0.61 30.36
C PRO A 103 -6.19 0.26 29.19
N GLN A 104 -6.68 0.27 27.95
CA GLN A 104 -5.92 -0.12 26.76
C GLN A 104 -6.12 0.88 25.63
N GLY A 105 -5.16 0.93 24.71
CA GLY A 105 -5.28 1.73 23.51
C GLY A 105 -4.27 1.38 22.44
N HIS A 106 -4.49 1.94 21.24
CA HIS A 106 -3.54 1.90 20.14
C HIS A 106 -3.34 3.30 19.59
N ILE A 107 -2.10 3.64 19.26
CA ILE A 107 -1.79 4.85 18.49
C ILE A 107 -1.91 4.50 17.01
N ARG A 108 -2.71 5.25 16.25
CA ARG A 108 -2.78 5.10 14.79
C ARG A 108 -2.00 6.19 14.06
N SER A 109 -1.99 7.40 14.61
CA SER A 109 -1.28 8.50 13.97
C SER A 109 -0.68 9.49 14.97
N ILE A 110 0.38 10.15 14.53
CA ILE A 110 1.11 11.22 15.21
C ILE A 110 1.40 12.36 14.24
N THR A 111 1.37 13.58 14.76
CA THR A 111 1.81 14.78 14.08
C THR A 111 2.59 15.68 15.03
N GLN A 112 3.45 16.53 14.49
CA GLN A 112 4.11 17.56 15.29
C GLN A 112 3.10 18.66 15.64
N SER A 113 3.07 19.06 16.91
CA SER A 113 2.17 20.12 17.34
C SER A 113 2.71 21.50 16.96
N PRO A 114 1.84 22.44 16.53
CA PRO A 114 2.22 23.83 16.29
C PRO A 114 2.82 24.54 17.51
N GLU A 115 2.44 24.11 18.72
CA GLU A 115 2.88 24.70 19.99
C GLU A 115 4.10 23.99 20.59
N GLY A 116 4.69 23.03 19.87
CA GLY A 116 5.79 22.19 20.34
C GLY A 116 5.31 20.84 20.90
N GLY A 117 6.19 19.85 20.88
CA GLY A 117 5.84 18.46 21.19
C GLY A 117 4.98 17.80 20.12
N TYR A 118 4.15 16.82 20.50
CA TYR A 118 3.50 15.91 19.54
C TYR A 118 2.05 15.63 19.91
N ALA A 119 1.17 15.59 18.91
CA ALA A 119 -0.21 15.18 19.07
C ALA A 119 -0.44 13.82 18.39
N LEU A 120 -1.17 12.94 19.06
CA LEU A 120 -1.42 11.58 18.64
C LEU A 120 -2.93 11.30 18.66
N THR A 121 -3.38 10.42 17.78
CA THR A 121 -4.74 9.87 17.80
C THR A 121 -4.72 8.36 17.66
N GLY A 122 -5.81 7.74 18.11
CA GLY A 122 -6.07 6.33 17.89
C GLY A 122 -7.35 5.89 18.55
N LEU A 123 -7.29 4.76 19.26
CA LEU A 123 -8.45 4.17 19.92
C LEU A 123 -8.14 3.72 21.35
N ALA A 124 -9.15 3.77 22.20
CA ALA A 124 -9.14 3.33 23.59
C ALA A 124 -10.19 2.23 23.79
N PHE A 125 -9.87 1.19 24.56
CA PHE A 125 -10.75 0.02 24.71
C PHE A 125 -10.48 -0.77 25.99
N SER A 126 -11.45 -1.59 26.38
CA SER A 126 -11.33 -2.55 27.49
C SER A 126 -11.54 -3.97 26.98
N THR A 127 -10.89 -4.97 27.60
CA THR A 127 -11.07 -6.40 27.25
C THR A 127 -12.51 -6.90 27.37
N ASP A 128 -13.32 -6.26 28.21
CA ASP A 128 -14.71 -6.60 28.48
C ASP A 128 -15.71 -5.72 27.72
N SER A 129 -15.24 -4.80 26.88
CA SER A 129 -16.07 -3.88 26.11
C SER A 129 -15.98 -4.22 24.62
N SER A 130 -17.14 -4.25 23.96
CA SER A 130 -17.24 -4.40 22.51
C SER A 130 -17.14 -3.05 21.77
N THR A 131 -16.89 -1.95 22.48
CA THR A 131 -16.80 -0.61 21.89
C THR A 131 -15.39 -0.06 22.07
N TRP A 132 -14.97 0.69 21.07
CA TRP A 132 -13.73 1.45 21.07
C TRP A 132 -14.10 2.91 21.11
N ASP A 133 -13.30 3.71 21.80
CA ASP A 133 -13.49 5.15 21.89
C ASP A 133 -12.35 5.85 21.14
N LEU A 134 -12.61 6.99 20.47
CA LEU A 134 -11.53 7.77 19.86
C LEU A 134 -10.70 8.41 20.97
N TRP A 135 -9.39 8.21 20.89
CA TRP A 135 -8.44 8.73 21.87
C TRP A 135 -7.46 9.69 21.21
N ILE A 136 -7.24 10.83 21.87
CA ILE A 136 -6.22 11.82 21.50
C ILE A 136 -5.27 12.07 22.67
N LEU A 137 -4.01 12.31 22.36
CA LEU A 137 -2.94 12.56 23.33
C LEU A 137 -2.06 13.70 22.83
N LYS A 138 -1.66 14.59 23.73
CA LYS A 138 -0.63 15.60 23.51
C LYS A 138 0.51 15.40 24.48
N THR A 139 1.72 15.52 23.95
CA THR A 139 2.96 15.45 24.72
C THR A 139 3.83 16.66 24.47
N ASP A 140 4.78 16.91 25.36
CA ASP A 140 5.89 17.82 25.13
C ASP A 140 6.95 17.18 24.18
N GLU A 141 8.03 17.91 23.88
CA GLU A 141 9.12 17.42 23.01
C GLU A 141 9.88 16.22 23.57
N ASN A 142 9.78 15.96 24.87
CA ASN A 142 10.41 14.84 25.58
C ASN A 142 9.46 13.64 25.75
N GLY A 143 8.23 13.72 25.21
CA GLY A 143 7.21 12.69 25.38
C GLY A 143 6.54 12.71 26.75
N THR A 144 6.68 13.78 27.54
CA THR A 144 5.88 13.94 28.76
C THR A 144 4.45 14.24 28.36
N GLU A 145 3.49 13.49 28.89
CA GLU A 145 2.07 13.78 28.68
C GLU A 145 1.69 15.17 29.20
N GLU A 146 1.05 15.97 28.35
CA GLU A 146 0.45 17.26 28.73
C GLU A 146 -1.05 17.08 29.00
N TRP A 147 -1.73 16.38 28.10
CA TRP A 147 -3.12 15.97 28.26
C TRP A 147 -3.43 14.77 27.37
N ASN A 148 -4.40 13.95 27.76
CA ASN A 148 -4.98 12.94 26.90
C ASN A 148 -6.50 12.93 27.12
N LYS A 149 -7.27 12.73 26.05
CA LYS A 149 -8.73 12.85 26.05
C LYS A 149 -9.38 11.76 25.23
N THR A 150 -10.57 11.38 25.63
CA THR A 150 -11.45 10.52 24.84
C THR A 150 -12.61 11.34 24.27
N ILE A 151 -12.89 11.17 22.98
CA ILE A 151 -14.00 11.84 22.29
C ILE A 151 -14.89 10.77 21.66
N ASN A 152 -16.15 10.69 22.07
CA ASN A 152 -17.10 9.73 21.53
C ASN A 152 -18.08 10.39 20.58
N GLY A 153 -18.60 9.59 19.65
CA GLY A 153 -19.72 9.94 18.79
C GLY A 153 -21.02 10.08 19.58
N THR A 154 -22.11 10.29 18.85
CA THR A 154 -23.44 10.47 19.47
C THR A 154 -24.12 9.16 19.85
N GLU A 155 -23.66 8.04 19.29
CA GLU A 155 -24.19 6.69 19.51
C GLU A 155 -23.24 5.87 20.41
N ASP A 156 -23.78 4.85 21.11
CA ASP A 156 -23.01 3.97 22.02
C ASP A 156 -22.15 2.92 21.26
N GLY A 157 -21.56 3.29 20.13
CA GLY A 157 -20.88 2.39 19.20
C GLY A 157 -19.35 2.54 19.13
N PRO A 158 -18.69 1.93 18.13
CA PRO A 158 -17.26 2.10 17.94
C PRO A 158 -16.91 3.47 17.36
N ASP A 159 -16.03 4.18 18.06
CA ASP A 159 -15.37 5.42 17.64
C ASP A 159 -13.85 5.23 17.64
N TYR A 160 -13.17 5.70 16.60
CA TYR A 160 -11.70 5.69 16.57
C TYR A 160 -11.15 6.74 15.62
N GLY A 161 -9.99 7.28 16.00
CA GLY A 161 -9.20 8.15 15.13
C GLY A 161 -8.23 7.34 14.30
N SER A 162 -8.18 7.61 13.00
CA SER A 162 -7.26 7.01 12.04
C SER A 162 -6.04 7.90 11.81
N GLN A 163 -6.25 9.19 11.58
CA GLN A 163 -5.19 10.13 11.20
C GLN A 163 -5.37 11.47 11.92
N ILE A 164 -4.27 12.08 12.38
CA ILE A 164 -4.25 13.42 12.97
C ILE A 164 -3.30 14.34 12.23
N VAL A 165 -3.74 15.57 11.99
CA VAL A 165 -2.92 16.63 11.37
C VAL A 165 -3.06 17.92 12.17
N ALA A 166 -1.98 18.68 12.25
CA ALA A 166 -2.02 20.03 12.80
C ALA A 166 -2.88 20.95 11.91
N ALA A 167 -3.76 21.72 12.53
CA ALA A 167 -4.52 22.76 11.85
C ALA A 167 -3.74 24.08 11.85
N THR A 168 -4.04 24.94 10.87
CA THR A 168 -3.38 26.24 10.67
C THR A 168 -3.66 27.23 11.81
N ASP A 169 -4.75 27.03 12.55
CA ASP A 169 -5.18 27.84 13.68
C ASP A 169 -4.59 27.41 15.04
N GLY A 170 -3.68 26.41 15.05
CA GLY A 170 -3.05 25.89 16.26
C GLY A 170 -3.77 24.69 16.90
N GLY A 171 -4.92 24.30 16.36
CA GLY A 171 -5.64 23.08 16.77
C GLY A 171 -5.25 21.83 15.98
N TYR A 172 -6.13 20.83 15.98
CA TYR A 172 -5.92 19.57 15.26
C TYR A 172 -7.17 19.14 14.49
N LEU A 173 -6.97 18.61 13.29
CA LEU A 173 -7.99 17.86 12.58
C LEU A 173 -7.72 16.36 12.71
N ILE A 174 -8.75 15.59 13.03
CA ILE A 174 -8.70 14.15 13.19
C ILE A 174 -9.73 13.50 12.28
N SER A 175 -9.29 12.58 11.41
CA SER A 175 -10.20 11.70 10.68
C SER A 175 -10.31 10.35 11.36
N GLY A 176 -11.44 9.67 11.14
CA GLY A 176 -11.72 8.38 11.75
C GLY A 176 -13.05 7.80 11.30
N ALA A 177 -13.63 6.98 12.18
CA ALA A 177 -14.97 6.48 12.02
C ALA A 177 -15.74 6.58 13.34
N THR A 178 -17.05 6.75 13.21
CA THR A 178 -18.02 6.74 14.31
C THR A 178 -19.21 5.87 13.91
N GLN A 179 -19.93 5.30 14.87
CA GLN A 179 -21.11 4.49 14.54
C GLN A 179 -22.14 5.31 13.76
N SER A 180 -22.63 4.72 12.67
CA SER A 180 -23.66 5.32 11.84
C SER A 180 -25.01 5.35 12.56
N GLU A 181 -25.80 6.40 12.34
CA GLU A 181 -27.19 6.45 12.82
C GLU A 181 -28.09 5.39 12.17
N PHE A 182 -27.64 4.81 11.05
CA PHE A 182 -28.31 3.73 10.35
C PHE A 182 -27.87 2.33 10.81
N ALA A 183 -26.90 2.26 11.73
CA ALA A 183 -26.47 1.00 12.29
C ALA A 183 -27.65 0.28 12.95
N SER A 184 -27.83 -0.99 12.61
CA SER A 184 -28.84 -1.85 13.21
C SER A 184 -28.19 -2.77 14.23
N THR A 185 -28.99 -3.49 15.03
CA THR A 185 -28.46 -4.54 15.90
C THR A 185 -27.74 -5.66 15.15
N GLU A 186 -27.89 -5.72 13.81
CA GLU A 186 -27.29 -6.71 12.92
C GLU A 186 -26.18 -6.13 12.03
N SER A 187 -25.92 -4.81 12.05
CA SER A 187 -24.89 -4.14 11.24
C SER A 187 -24.03 -3.17 12.06
N TRP A 188 -22.70 -3.27 11.92
CA TRP A 188 -21.72 -2.39 12.56
C TRP A 188 -21.36 -1.24 11.63
N ASP A 189 -22.37 -0.57 11.07
CA ASP A 189 -22.16 0.50 10.10
C ASP A 189 -21.49 1.68 10.78
N THR A 190 -20.47 2.24 10.13
CA THR A 190 -19.77 3.45 10.58
C THR A 190 -19.84 4.51 9.50
N ASP A 191 -19.77 5.77 9.88
CA ASP A 191 -19.65 6.91 8.97
C ASP A 191 -18.20 7.44 8.99
N TYR A 192 -17.75 8.11 7.91
CA TYR A 192 -16.51 8.90 7.98
C TYR A 192 -16.69 10.00 9.00
N TRP A 193 -15.79 10.08 9.96
CA TRP A 193 -15.83 11.10 10.99
C TRP A 193 -14.64 12.04 10.85
N LEU A 194 -14.92 13.35 10.89
CA LEU A 194 -13.91 14.39 10.95
C LEU A 194 -14.18 15.26 12.17
N LEU A 195 -13.17 15.45 12.99
CA LEU A 195 -13.22 16.28 14.18
C LEU A 195 -12.20 17.41 14.06
N LYS A 196 -12.55 18.56 14.63
CA LYS A 196 -11.65 19.66 14.89
C LYS A 196 -11.57 19.91 16.38
N THR A 197 -10.36 20.02 16.90
CA THR A 197 -10.08 20.43 18.26
C THR A 197 -9.25 21.71 18.29
N ASP A 198 -9.31 22.41 19.42
CA ASP A 198 -8.33 23.44 19.76
C ASP A 198 -6.98 22.82 20.16
N GLY A 199 -5.96 23.66 20.40
CA GLY A 199 -4.63 23.20 20.82
C GLY A 199 -4.60 22.43 22.15
N ASN A 200 -5.66 22.56 22.96
CA ASN A 200 -5.85 21.87 24.24
C ASN A 200 -6.70 20.59 24.10
N GLY A 201 -7.02 20.17 22.88
CA GLY A 201 -7.84 18.99 22.61
C GLY A 201 -9.31 19.14 22.95
N ASN A 202 -9.83 20.37 23.16
CA ASN A 202 -11.26 20.58 23.30
C ASN A 202 -11.93 20.53 21.93
N LEU A 203 -13.02 19.79 21.81
CA LEU A 203 -13.79 19.68 20.58
C LEU A 203 -14.40 21.03 20.20
N GLU A 204 -14.07 21.53 19.01
CA GLU A 204 -14.66 22.74 18.45
C GLU A 204 -15.87 22.38 17.59
N TRP A 205 -15.70 21.40 16.71
CA TRP A 205 -16.77 20.83 15.89
C TRP A 205 -16.41 19.42 15.43
N ASN A 206 -17.42 18.66 15.03
CA ASN A 206 -17.22 17.42 14.28
C ASN A 206 -18.27 17.32 13.15
N LYS A 207 -17.97 16.51 12.15
CA LYS A 207 -18.83 16.23 10.99
C LYS A 207 -18.75 14.76 10.64
N THR A 208 -19.88 14.22 10.20
CA THR A 208 -19.93 12.93 9.53
C THR A 208 -20.13 13.12 8.04
N TYR A 209 -19.40 12.34 7.24
CA TYR A 209 -19.62 12.19 5.81
C TYR A 209 -20.09 10.77 5.58
N ARG A 210 -21.22 10.61 4.89
CA ARG A 210 -21.91 9.33 4.83
C ARG A 210 -22.43 9.02 3.45
N ARG A 211 -22.44 7.74 3.13
CA ARG A 211 -23.12 7.09 2.03
C ARG A 211 -23.97 5.96 2.63
N GLU A 212 -24.56 5.13 1.78
CA GLU A 212 -25.29 3.94 2.28
C GLU A 212 -24.25 2.88 2.72
N GLY A 213 -24.43 2.26 3.88
CA GLY A 213 -23.55 1.19 4.38
C GLY A 213 -22.33 1.67 5.19
N TYR A 214 -21.31 0.81 5.26
CA TYR A 214 -20.11 1.00 6.07
C TYR A 214 -19.08 1.94 5.41
N ASP A 215 -18.85 3.09 6.01
CA ASP A 215 -17.85 4.07 5.56
C ASP A 215 -16.75 4.27 6.63
N GLN A 216 -15.48 4.30 6.22
CA GLN A 216 -14.34 4.54 7.12
C GLN A 216 -13.32 5.55 6.59
N GLY A 217 -13.10 6.65 7.31
CA GLY A 217 -12.00 7.58 7.01
C GLY A 217 -10.67 7.00 7.50
N THR A 218 -9.80 6.58 6.58
CA THR A 218 -8.49 5.99 6.92
C THR A 218 -7.34 6.98 6.78
N SER A 219 -7.51 8.05 6.00
CA SER A 219 -6.47 9.02 5.69
C SER A 219 -6.97 10.46 5.77
N LEU A 220 -6.07 11.36 6.14
CA LEU A 220 -6.27 12.81 6.18
C LEU A 220 -4.90 13.47 5.97
N ILE A 221 -4.75 14.27 4.92
CA ILE A 221 -3.52 14.99 4.61
C ILE A 221 -3.81 16.48 4.40
N PRO A 222 -2.96 17.39 4.93
CA PRO A 222 -3.00 18.79 4.53
C PRO A 222 -2.52 18.92 3.09
N LEU A 223 -3.07 19.88 2.36
CA LEU A 223 -2.69 20.20 1.00
C LEU A 223 -1.98 21.56 0.92
N ASN A 224 -1.16 21.73 -0.13
CA ASN A 224 -0.39 22.97 -0.36
C ASN A 224 -1.27 24.21 -0.58
N ASP A 225 -2.52 24.03 -1.00
CA ASP A 225 -3.47 25.13 -1.20
C ASP A 225 -4.22 25.53 0.09
N GLY A 226 -3.87 24.93 1.23
CA GLY A 226 -4.49 25.19 2.53
C GLY A 226 -5.75 24.38 2.81
N ASN A 227 -6.19 23.55 1.87
CA ASN A 227 -7.29 22.59 2.07
C ASN A 227 -6.76 21.26 2.62
N TYR A 228 -7.66 20.28 2.76
CA TYR A 228 -7.32 18.93 3.18
C TYR A 228 -7.89 17.90 2.22
N LEU A 229 -7.21 16.77 2.09
CA LEU A 229 -7.75 15.60 1.41
C LEU A 229 -7.97 14.48 2.42
N MET A 230 -9.18 13.94 2.40
CA MET A 230 -9.56 12.74 3.14
C MET A 230 -9.72 11.58 2.18
N GLY A 231 -9.47 10.36 2.67
CA GLY A 231 -9.64 9.15 1.89
C GLY A 231 -9.93 7.93 2.77
N GLY A 232 -10.55 6.92 2.17
CA GLY A 232 -10.92 5.69 2.87
C GLY A 232 -11.88 4.79 2.09
N LEU A 233 -12.64 3.99 2.84
CA LEU A 233 -13.51 2.94 2.33
C LEU A 233 -14.97 3.34 2.35
N SER A 234 -15.71 3.09 1.26
CA SER A 234 -17.17 3.10 1.27
C SER A 234 -17.70 1.72 0.87
N ASP A 235 -18.73 1.22 1.55
CA ASP A 235 -19.23 -0.15 1.34
C ASP A 235 -20.32 -0.23 0.24
N HIS A 236 -20.95 0.89 -0.15
CA HIS A 236 -21.96 0.86 -1.21
C HIS A 236 -21.76 1.97 -2.26
N PRO A 237 -21.07 1.66 -3.37
CA PRO A 237 -20.35 0.41 -3.66
C PRO A 237 -19.04 0.31 -2.86
N HIS A 238 -18.56 -0.92 -2.58
CA HIS A 238 -17.18 -1.23 -2.12
C HIS A 238 -16.17 -0.45 -2.96
N SER A 239 -15.75 0.72 -2.48
CA SER A 239 -15.03 1.71 -3.27
C SER A 239 -14.09 2.55 -2.42
N ILE A 240 -13.14 3.16 -3.11
CA ILE A 240 -12.29 4.19 -2.56
C ILE A 240 -13.08 5.49 -2.64
N TRP A 241 -13.29 6.14 -1.51
CA TRP A 241 -13.91 7.45 -1.47
C TRP A 241 -12.94 8.48 -0.93
N ILE A 242 -12.58 9.44 -1.78
CA ILE A 242 -11.75 10.59 -1.43
C ILE A 242 -12.58 11.87 -1.47
N LEU A 243 -12.32 12.77 -0.52
CA LEU A 243 -12.99 14.06 -0.39
C LEU A 243 -11.95 15.15 -0.23
N LYS A 244 -12.03 16.20 -1.03
CA LYS A 244 -11.32 17.45 -0.76
C LYS A 244 -12.22 18.35 0.04
N ILE A 245 -11.71 18.83 1.18
CA ILE A 245 -12.46 19.66 2.12
C ILE A 245 -11.71 20.95 2.42
N ASP A 246 -12.44 22.01 2.77
CA ASP A 246 -11.84 23.22 3.33
C ASP A 246 -11.49 23.06 4.83
N GLU A 247 -10.89 24.11 5.41
CA GLU A 247 -10.53 24.17 6.85
C GLU A 247 -11.72 24.01 7.80
N ASN A 248 -12.94 24.28 7.33
CA ASN A 248 -14.16 24.17 8.11
C ASN A 248 -14.84 22.81 7.92
N GLY A 249 -14.22 21.88 7.16
CA GLY A 249 -14.79 20.58 6.81
C GLY A 249 -15.90 20.65 5.76
N THR A 250 -16.01 21.71 4.98
CA THR A 250 -16.94 21.77 3.84
C THR A 250 -16.37 20.98 2.68
N VAL A 251 -17.15 20.05 2.11
CA VAL A 251 -16.76 19.31 0.90
C VAL A 251 -16.69 20.26 -0.30
N LEU A 252 -15.52 20.37 -0.90
CA LEU A 252 -15.29 21.12 -2.13
C LEU A 252 -15.59 20.25 -3.35
N TRP A 253 -15.13 18.99 -3.30
CA TRP A 253 -15.48 17.92 -4.24
C TRP A 253 -15.18 16.56 -3.62
N ASP A 254 -15.79 15.52 -4.16
CA ASP A 254 -15.49 14.13 -3.83
C ASP A 254 -15.35 13.27 -5.09
N GLN A 255 -14.57 12.18 -4.98
CA GLN A 255 -14.38 11.22 -6.06
C GLN A 255 -14.46 9.80 -5.53
N THR A 256 -14.94 8.91 -6.38
CA THR A 256 -15.06 7.48 -6.08
C THR A 256 -14.31 6.67 -7.11
N TYR A 257 -13.44 5.78 -6.65
CA TYR A 257 -12.72 4.85 -7.50
C TYR A 257 -13.13 3.42 -7.18
N THR A 258 -13.45 2.68 -8.23
CA THR A 258 -13.81 1.27 -8.19
C THR A 258 -13.05 0.53 -9.26
N LYS A 259 -12.56 -0.66 -8.93
CA LYS A 259 -11.99 -1.61 -9.89
C LYS A 259 -12.70 -2.95 -9.76
N GLY A 260 -13.57 -3.26 -10.72
CA GLY A 260 -14.44 -4.44 -10.66
C GLY A 260 -15.73 -4.17 -9.91
N THR A 261 -16.31 -5.21 -9.31
CA THR A 261 -17.55 -5.09 -8.51
C THR A 261 -17.28 -4.61 -7.08
N GLU A 262 -16.05 -4.73 -6.58
CA GLU A 262 -15.67 -4.41 -5.19
C GLU A 262 -14.21 -3.87 -5.10
N SER A 263 -13.88 -2.96 -4.19
CA SER A 263 -12.52 -2.41 -3.97
C SER A 263 -12.33 -1.93 -2.53
N PHE A 264 -11.13 -2.12 -1.95
CA PHE A 264 -10.82 -1.72 -0.58
C PHE A 264 -9.46 -0.97 -0.47
N ILE A 265 -9.41 0.15 0.25
CA ILE A 265 -8.15 0.70 0.80
C ILE A 265 -7.80 -0.09 2.06
N THR A 266 -6.52 -0.38 2.27
CA THR A 266 -6.08 -0.94 3.55
C THR A 266 -5.94 0.13 4.63
N TRP A 267 -5.75 -0.32 5.86
CA TRP A 267 -5.74 0.49 7.09
C TRP A 267 -4.52 1.42 7.25
N GLU A 268 -3.79 1.76 6.18
CA GLU A 268 -2.47 2.44 6.26
C GLU A 268 -2.34 3.71 5.39
N ARG A 269 -1.21 4.43 5.56
CA ARG A 269 -0.85 5.75 4.99
C ARG A 269 -0.59 5.73 3.47
N ASN A 270 -1.65 5.42 2.73
CA ASN A 270 -1.60 5.14 1.31
C ASN A 270 -2.11 6.31 0.44
N LEU A 271 -1.97 7.56 0.88
CA LEU A 271 -2.43 8.74 0.15
C LEU A 271 -1.49 9.93 0.37
N ILE A 272 -1.01 10.54 -0.70
CA ILE A 272 -0.16 11.74 -0.69
C ILE A 272 -0.60 12.77 -1.74
N GLU A 273 -0.33 14.04 -1.48
CA GLU A 273 -0.30 15.09 -2.52
C GLU A 273 1.01 14.96 -3.32
N THR A 274 0.91 15.05 -4.64
CA THR A 274 2.07 15.06 -5.53
C THR A 274 2.48 16.48 -5.87
N SER A 275 3.75 16.67 -6.25
CA SER A 275 4.39 17.96 -6.56
C SER A 275 3.74 18.74 -7.71
N ASP A 276 2.94 18.09 -8.54
CA ASP A 276 2.10 18.71 -9.57
C ASP A 276 0.72 19.17 -9.06
N GLY A 277 0.45 19.02 -7.75
CA GLY A 277 -0.82 19.32 -7.09
C GLY A 277 -1.89 18.23 -7.23
N GLY A 278 -1.57 17.10 -7.85
CA GLY A 278 -2.42 15.91 -7.90
C GLY A 278 -2.27 15.03 -6.65
N PHE A 279 -2.72 13.78 -6.76
CA PHE A 279 -2.66 12.83 -5.65
C PHE A 279 -2.23 11.43 -6.12
N LEU A 280 -1.46 10.75 -5.27
CA LEU A 280 -1.12 9.34 -5.44
C LEU A 280 -1.73 8.54 -4.29
N LEU A 281 -2.35 7.41 -4.61
CA LEU A 281 -2.84 6.46 -3.62
C LEU A 281 -2.60 5.01 -3.98
N THR A 282 -2.46 4.18 -2.95
CA THR A 282 -2.29 2.73 -3.00
C THR A 282 -3.47 2.03 -2.33
N CYS A 283 -3.95 0.94 -2.91
CA CYS A 283 -5.15 0.24 -2.43
C CYS A 283 -5.17 -1.22 -2.89
N HIS A 284 -6.09 -2.01 -2.36
CA HIS A 284 -6.35 -3.38 -2.80
C HIS A 284 -7.64 -3.43 -3.63
N PRO A 285 -7.57 -3.76 -4.92
CA PRO A 285 -8.77 -4.11 -5.66
C PRO A 285 -9.31 -5.42 -5.05
N ALA A 286 -10.61 -5.51 -4.79
CA ALA A 286 -11.15 -6.70 -4.16
C ALA A 286 -11.00 -7.90 -5.11
N ALA A 287 -10.72 -9.06 -4.53
CA ALA A 287 -10.88 -10.35 -5.19
C ALA A 287 -12.13 -11.04 -4.61
N ASP A 288 -12.92 -11.67 -5.49
CA ASP A 288 -14.15 -12.40 -5.16
C ASP A 288 -13.99 -13.26 -3.88
N ASN A 289 -14.88 -13.07 -2.90
CA ASN A 289 -15.02 -13.82 -1.63
C ASN A 289 -14.18 -13.35 -0.43
N TYR A 290 -14.22 -12.05 -0.08
CA TYR A 290 -13.89 -11.51 1.26
C TYR A 290 -12.48 -11.80 1.83
N ARG A 291 -11.63 -12.52 1.11
CA ARG A 291 -10.23 -12.86 1.38
C ARG A 291 -9.65 -13.18 0.01
N VAL A 292 -8.70 -12.44 -0.55
CA VAL A 292 -7.26 -12.72 -0.47
C VAL A 292 -6.56 -11.61 -1.31
N GLY A 293 -5.81 -10.73 -0.66
CA GLY A 293 -5.09 -9.59 -1.26
C GLY A 293 -3.87 -10.00 -2.09
N LYS A 294 -4.11 -10.55 -3.29
CA LYS A 294 -3.05 -10.84 -4.26
C LYS A 294 -2.78 -9.72 -5.26
N GLU A 295 -3.71 -8.79 -5.34
CA GLU A 295 -3.61 -7.63 -6.21
C GLU A 295 -3.45 -6.37 -5.35
N TYR A 296 -2.69 -5.43 -5.87
CA TYR A 296 -2.74 -4.05 -5.42
C TYR A 296 -2.87 -3.09 -6.61
N TRP A 297 -3.47 -1.94 -6.33
CA TRP A 297 -3.81 -0.92 -7.31
C TRP A 297 -3.23 0.41 -6.87
N ILE A 298 -2.47 1.02 -7.77
CA ILE A 298 -1.90 2.36 -7.60
C ILE A 298 -2.66 3.30 -8.52
N ILE A 299 -3.12 4.43 -7.99
CA ILE A 299 -3.85 5.45 -8.73
C ILE A 299 -3.10 6.77 -8.59
N LYS A 300 -2.83 7.40 -9.72
CA LYS A 300 -2.45 8.82 -9.79
C LYS A 300 -3.60 9.60 -10.39
N CYS A 301 -4.00 10.65 -9.71
CA CYS A 301 -5.02 11.57 -10.19
C CYS A 301 -4.55 13.03 -10.15
N ASP A 302 -5.26 13.87 -10.90
CA ASP A 302 -5.07 15.31 -10.92
C ASP A 302 -5.65 15.97 -9.65
N SER A 303 -5.49 17.29 -9.54
CA SER A 303 -5.98 18.09 -8.40
C SER A 303 -7.51 18.12 -8.22
N ASN A 304 -8.27 17.63 -9.20
CA ASN A 304 -9.73 17.45 -9.16
C ASN A 304 -10.12 15.97 -8.94
N GLY A 305 -9.13 15.10 -8.75
CA GLY A 305 -9.29 13.67 -8.58
C GLY A 305 -9.66 12.92 -9.87
N ASN A 306 -9.41 13.47 -11.06
CA ASN A 306 -9.52 12.69 -12.29
C ASN A 306 -8.30 11.78 -12.44
N ILE A 307 -8.51 10.49 -12.73
CA ILE A 307 -7.41 9.53 -12.90
C ILE A 307 -6.57 9.93 -14.13
N GLU A 308 -5.28 10.15 -13.91
CA GLU A 308 -4.30 10.40 -14.96
C GLU A 308 -3.71 9.08 -15.46
N TRP A 309 -3.31 8.23 -14.52
CA TRP A 309 -2.92 6.86 -14.77
C TRP A 309 -3.21 6.01 -13.54
N ASN A 310 -3.35 4.71 -13.76
CA ASN A 310 -3.39 3.75 -12.68
C ASN A 310 -2.72 2.46 -13.14
N THR A 311 -2.20 1.69 -12.20
CA THR A 311 -1.56 0.40 -12.50
C THR A 311 -1.99 -0.61 -11.47
N THR A 312 -2.38 -1.79 -11.96
CA THR A 312 -2.62 -2.96 -11.12
C THR A 312 -1.42 -3.86 -11.20
N PHE A 313 -1.03 -4.37 -10.06
CA PHE A 313 -0.08 -5.45 -9.94
C PHE A 313 -0.86 -6.67 -9.48
N ASP A 314 -0.89 -7.69 -10.33
CA ASP A 314 -1.59 -8.94 -10.11
C ASP A 314 -0.55 -10.04 -9.90
N GLY A 315 -0.53 -10.57 -8.68
CA GLY A 315 0.40 -11.59 -8.23
C GLY A 315 -0.27 -12.93 -7.98
N THR A 316 0.53 -14.00 -7.95
CA THR A 316 0.05 -15.30 -7.44
C THR A 316 0.05 -15.35 -5.91
N SER A 317 0.67 -14.37 -5.25
CA SER A 317 0.95 -14.29 -3.81
C SER A 317 0.40 -12.98 -3.21
N TYR A 318 0.37 -12.86 -1.89
CA TYR A 318 -0.19 -11.71 -1.20
C TYR A 318 0.72 -10.48 -1.29
N ASP A 319 0.18 -9.35 -1.73
CA ASP A 319 0.88 -8.07 -1.82
C ASP A 319 0.14 -7.04 -0.99
N THR A 320 0.81 -6.37 -0.05
CA THR A 320 0.23 -5.44 0.92
C THR A 320 1.05 -4.15 0.98
N PRO A 321 0.81 -3.18 0.06
CA PRO A 321 1.39 -1.84 0.17
C PRO A 321 0.77 -1.10 1.37
N THR A 322 1.62 -0.42 2.13
CA THR A 322 1.22 0.28 3.37
C THR A 322 1.55 1.77 3.35
N VAL A 323 2.47 2.18 2.47
CA VAL A 323 2.92 3.56 2.35
C VAL A 323 3.32 3.89 0.92
N CYS A 324 3.01 5.12 0.49
CA CYS A 324 3.47 5.69 -0.76
C CYS A 324 4.13 7.06 -0.52
N LEU A 325 5.20 7.36 -1.26
CA LEU A 325 5.95 8.61 -1.20
C LEU A 325 6.30 9.09 -2.60
N GLN A 326 6.45 10.41 -2.77
CA GLN A 326 7.02 10.99 -3.98
C GLN A 326 8.41 11.56 -3.68
N SER A 327 9.36 11.23 -4.55
CA SER A 327 10.71 11.79 -4.57
C SER A 327 10.69 13.24 -5.12
N PRO A 328 11.61 14.12 -4.68
CA PRO A 328 11.85 15.43 -5.28
C PRO A 328 12.15 15.40 -6.78
N THR A 329 12.67 14.28 -7.31
CA THR A 329 12.90 14.09 -8.75
C THR A 329 11.66 13.60 -9.50
N GLY A 330 10.55 13.35 -8.81
CA GLY A 330 9.25 12.98 -9.38
C GLY A 330 8.98 11.47 -9.45
N ASP A 331 9.91 10.64 -8.99
CA ASP A 331 9.69 9.19 -8.86
C ASP A 331 8.79 8.88 -7.66
N TYR A 332 8.25 7.67 -7.62
CA TYR A 332 7.41 7.19 -6.53
C TYR A 332 8.03 5.98 -5.84
N TYR A 333 7.91 5.94 -4.52
CA TYR A 333 8.31 4.81 -3.69
C TYR A 333 7.10 4.22 -2.99
N ILE A 334 6.92 2.90 -3.11
CA ILE A 334 5.88 2.15 -2.41
C ILE A 334 6.53 1.16 -1.45
N GLY A 335 6.17 1.24 -0.18
CA GLY A 335 6.63 0.31 0.85
C GLY A 335 5.53 -0.67 1.22
N GLY A 336 5.91 -1.89 1.57
CA GLY A 336 4.97 -2.91 2.04
C GLY A 336 5.60 -4.28 2.13
N SER A 337 4.76 -5.31 1.99
CA SER A 337 5.16 -6.71 1.79
C SER A 337 4.63 -7.16 0.44
N PHE A 338 5.51 -7.59 -0.47
CA PHE A 338 5.12 -7.94 -1.85
C PHE A 338 5.48 -9.40 -2.14
N GLY A 339 4.54 -10.29 -1.88
CA GLY A 339 4.66 -11.72 -2.15
C GLY A 339 4.96 -12.01 -3.62
N SER A 340 4.41 -11.22 -4.54
CA SER A 340 4.62 -11.39 -5.99
C SER A 340 6.03 -11.00 -6.46
N LEU A 341 6.71 -10.18 -5.67
CA LEU A 341 8.09 -9.71 -5.92
C LEU A 341 9.11 -10.42 -5.02
N SER A 342 8.69 -11.47 -4.31
CA SER A 342 9.53 -12.22 -3.37
C SER A 342 9.61 -13.70 -3.74
N ASP A 343 10.71 -14.35 -3.35
CA ASP A 343 10.92 -15.78 -3.55
C ASP A 343 10.04 -16.67 -2.64
N SER A 344 9.27 -16.09 -1.71
CA SER A 344 8.43 -16.79 -0.74
C SER A 344 6.97 -16.89 -1.22
N SER A 345 6.42 -18.11 -1.16
CA SER A 345 5.12 -18.43 -1.78
C SER A 345 3.88 -18.15 -0.92
N GLU A 346 4.01 -17.60 0.29
CA GLU A 346 2.87 -17.47 1.22
C GLU A 346 2.79 -16.14 1.99
N THR A 347 3.90 -15.50 2.33
CA THR A 347 3.95 -14.17 2.98
C THR A 347 5.12 -13.40 2.40
N GLY A 348 4.85 -12.26 1.75
CA GLY A 348 5.90 -11.48 1.11
C GLY A 348 6.94 -10.96 2.10
N ASN A 349 8.15 -10.77 1.61
CA ASN A 349 9.22 -10.09 2.34
C ASN A 349 8.98 -8.57 2.36
N MET A 350 9.60 -7.85 3.29
CA MET A 350 9.64 -6.38 3.24
C MET A 350 10.14 -5.92 1.88
N CYS A 351 9.44 -4.99 1.24
CA CYS A 351 9.85 -4.55 -0.07
C CYS A 351 9.56 -3.07 -0.33
N ILE A 352 10.53 -2.45 -1.01
CA ILE A 352 10.47 -1.09 -1.52
C ILE A 352 10.44 -1.18 -3.05
N LEU A 353 9.33 -0.73 -3.64
CA LEU A 353 9.13 -0.64 -5.06
C LEU A 353 9.37 0.80 -5.52
N ARG A 354 10.15 0.99 -6.58
CA ARG A 354 10.33 2.28 -7.24
C ARG A 354 9.58 2.31 -8.57
N LEU A 355 8.78 3.35 -8.77
CA LEU A 355 8.14 3.67 -10.03
C LEU A 355 8.64 5.03 -10.52
N ASN A 356 8.70 5.21 -11.84
CA ASN A 356 8.91 6.54 -12.40
C ASN A 356 7.63 7.39 -12.33
N SER A 357 7.73 8.65 -12.71
CA SER A 357 6.61 9.61 -12.70
C SER A 357 5.37 9.19 -13.53
N THR A 358 5.52 8.24 -14.45
CA THR A 358 4.44 7.69 -15.28
C THR A 358 3.86 6.38 -14.75
N GLY A 359 4.29 5.92 -13.57
CA GLY A 359 3.81 4.69 -12.95
C GLY A 359 4.48 3.41 -13.46
N ASN A 360 5.56 3.51 -14.24
CA ASN A 360 6.30 2.33 -14.70
C ASN A 360 7.33 1.90 -13.65
N ILE A 361 7.35 0.61 -13.30
CA ILE A 361 8.35 0.06 -12.37
C ILE A 361 9.77 0.31 -12.91
N GLN A 362 10.62 0.89 -12.07
CA GLN A 362 12.05 1.01 -12.33
C GLN A 362 12.80 -0.18 -11.75
N GLY A 363 12.48 -0.56 -10.50
CA GLY A 363 13.07 -1.70 -9.81
C GLY A 363 12.43 -1.90 -8.44
N HIS A 364 12.89 -2.90 -7.70
CA HIS A 364 12.49 -3.12 -6.31
C HIS A 364 13.63 -3.70 -5.49
N VAL A 365 13.51 -3.60 -4.17
CA VAL A 365 14.40 -4.23 -3.19
C VAL A 365 13.54 -5.02 -2.21
N THR A 366 13.87 -6.29 -2.01
CA THR A 366 13.29 -7.15 -0.96
C THR A 366 14.31 -7.39 0.16
N TYR A 367 13.86 -7.32 1.42
CA TYR A 367 14.63 -7.57 2.63
C TYR A 367 13.95 -8.63 3.49
N GLY A 368 14.74 -9.49 4.16
CA GLY A 368 14.20 -10.47 5.12
C GLY A 368 13.95 -11.88 4.58
N GLU A 369 14.77 -12.38 3.65
CA GLU A 369 14.55 -13.68 2.96
C GLU A 369 14.35 -14.91 3.87
N GLU A 370 14.70 -14.85 5.15
CA GLU A 370 14.53 -15.94 6.13
C GLU A 370 13.43 -15.69 7.18
N LEU A 371 12.78 -14.52 7.15
CA LEU A 371 11.91 -14.03 8.22
C LEU A 371 10.45 -13.98 7.73
N LYS A 372 9.59 -14.76 8.39
CA LYS A 372 8.16 -14.81 8.04
C LYS A 372 7.46 -13.58 8.62
N GLY A 373 6.48 -13.05 7.90
CA GLY A 373 5.57 -12.03 8.43
C GLY A 373 6.12 -10.59 8.53
N GLU A 374 7.27 -10.30 7.90
CA GLU A 374 7.81 -8.94 7.90
C GLU A 374 7.07 -8.01 6.93
N ARG A 375 6.79 -6.78 7.37
CA ARG A 375 6.09 -5.79 6.56
C ARG A 375 6.51 -4.39 6.95
N ILE A 376 6.92 -3.59 5.97
CA ILE A 376 7.07 -2.14 6.12
C ILE A 376 5.68 -1.56 6.45
N VAL A 377 5.60 -0.73 7.47
CA VAL A 377 4.37 -0.07 7.93
C VAL A 377 4.33 1.38 7.50
N ASP A 378 5.48 2.05 7.57
CA ASP A 378 5.62 3.44 7.18
C ASP A 378 7.03 3.69 6.67
N MET A 379 7.16 4.72 5.84
CA MET A 379 8.44 5.17 5.30
C MET A 379 8.47 6.69 5.27
N VAL A 380 9.67 7.23 5.40
CA VAL A 380 9.94 8.65 5.21
C VAL A 380 11.14 8.84 4.32
N LEU A 381 11.06 9.82 3.42
CA LEU A 381 12.16 10.21 2.56
C LEU A 381 13.06 11.18 3.32
N VAL A 382 14.37 10.92 3.29
CA VAL A 382 15.40 11.72 3.96
C VAL A 382 16.61 11.91 3.05
N GLU A 383 17.53 12.80 3.44
CA GLU A 383 18.80 12.94 2.71
C GLU A 383 19.72 11.74 2.96
N GLY A 384 20.24 11.21 1.84
CA GLY A 384 21.19 10.11 1.77
C GLY A 384 22.64 10.57 1.76
N SER A 385 23.56 9.62 1.58
CA SER A 385 24.98 9.96 1.34
C SER A 385 25.14 10.62 -0.01
N GLU A 386 26.14 11.50 -0.15
CA GLU A 386 26.46 12.16 -1.42
C GLU A 386 25.25 12.93 -2.02
N SER A 387 24.33 13.38 -1.16
CA SER A 387 23.04 14.00 -1.53
C SER A 387 22.15 13.12 -2.41
N SER A 388 22.28 11.79 -2.27
CA SER A 388 21.34 10.82 -2.82
C SER A 388 20.04 10.77 -2.02
N GLU A 389 19.05 10.05 -2.55
CA GLU A 389 17.79 9.84 -1.85
C GLU A 389 17.92 8.63 -0.91
N ALA A 390 17.49 8.80 0.33
CA ALA A 390 17.42 7.74 1.31
C ALA A 390 16.01 7.59 1.87
N LEU A 391 15.67 6.36 2.25
CA LEU A 391 14.42 6.03 2.94
C LEU A 391 14.74 5.53 4.34
N VAL A 392 13.98 6.00 5.33
CA VAL A 392 13.90 5.31 6.62
C VAL A 392 12.56 4.58 6.66
N ALA A 393 12.62 3.28 6.88
CA ALA A 393 11.46 2.40 6.91
C ALA A 393 11.26 1.86 8.32
N LEU A 394 10.00 1.92 8.78
CA LEU A 394 9.53 1.30 10.01
C LEU A 394 8.77 0.03 9.64
N ALA A 395 9.04 -1.07 10.33
CA ALA A 395 8.47 -2.37 10.03
C ALA A 395 8.25 -3.26 11.26
N PHE A 396 7.53 -4.36 11.05
CA PHE A 396 7.49 -5.51 11.96
C PHE A 396 8.56 -6.54 11.55
N VAL A 397 9.27 -7.12 12.51
CA VAL A 397 10.20 -8.25 12.28
C VAL A 397 9.95 -9.36 13.30
N GLU A 398 9.87 -10.62 12.86
CA GLU A 398 9.77 -11.79 13.75
C GLU A 398 11.15 -12.17 14.33
N ASN A 399 11.24 -12.30 15.65
CA ASN A 399 12.50 -12.64 16.31
C ASN A 399 12.78 -14.16 16.23
N GLY A 400 13.90 -14.56 15.62
CA GLY A 400 14.30 -15.98 15.40
C GLY A 400 14.74 -16.78 16.64
N GLY A 401 14.48 -16.29 17.85
CA GLY A 401 14.83 -16.95 19.12
C GLY A 401 13.84 -18.06 19.52
N THR A 402 14.31 -19.06 20.29
CA THR A 402 13.64 -20.33 20.64
C THR A 402 12.36 -20.25 21.50
N GLY A 403 11.51 -19.24 21.31
CA GLY A 403 10.24 -19.09 22.01
C GLY A 403 9.30 -18.11 21.32
N ALA A 404 8.23 -18.63 20.72
CA ALA A 404 7.00 -17.95 20.32
C ALA A 404 7.09 -16.71 19.39
N GLY A 405 8.02 -16.63 18.44
CA GLY A 405 7.89 -15.83 17.19
C GLY A 405 7.17 -14.48 17.30
N TYR A 406 7.51 -13.67 18.29
CA TYR A 406 6.89 -12.36 18.50
C TYR A 406 7.46 -11.35 17.50
N ARG A 407 6.62 -10.37 17.12
CA ARG A 407 6.99 -9.28 16.21
C ARG A 407 7.47 -8.08 17.02
N ASP A 408 8.58 -7.47 16.61
CA ASP A 408 9.17 -6.30 17.24
C ASP A 408 9.21 -5.10 16.29
N PHE A 409 9.43 -3.89 16.81
CA PHE A 409 9.67 -2.72 15.97
C PHE A 409 11.04 -2.84 15.31
N TRP A 410 11.07 -2.72 13.99
CA TRP A 410 12.31 -2.61 13.22
C TRP A 410 12.38 -1.26 12.50
N LEU A 411 13.54 -0.62 12.54
CA LEU A 411 13.80 0.63 11.85
C LEU A 411 15.09 0.49 11.03
N GLY A 412 15.02 0.73 9.73
CA GLY A 412 16.19 0.69 8.85
C GLY A 412 16.28 1.89 7.94
N LYS A 413 17.52 2.35 7.70
CA LYS A 413 17.83 3.39 6.71
C LYS A 413 18.44 2.76 5.46
N PHE A 414 17.83 3.00 4.32
CA PHE A 414 18.30 2.62 2.99
C PHE A 414 18.79 3.85 2.27
N ASP A 415 19.96 3.78 1.67
CA ASP A 415 20.58 4.89 0.96
C ASP A 415 20.65 4.58 -0.53
N LYS A 416 20.78 5.61 -1.36
CA LYS A 416 20.81 5.48 -2.83
C LYS A 416 19.56 4.77 -3.39
N VAL A 417 18.39 5.02 -2.82
CA VAL A 417 17.13 4.38 -3.26
C VAL A 417 16.70 4.85 -4.66
N ASN A 418 17.25 5.96 -5.13
CA ASN A 418 17.14 6.46 -6.50
C ASN A 418 17.98 5.65 -7.52
N GLU A 419 18.81 4.71 -7.07
CA GLU A 419 19.56 3.80 -7.92
C GLU A 419 18.83 2.47 -8.14
N ILE A 420 17.74 2.19 -7.38
CA ILE A 420 16.92 0.99 -7.54
C ILE A 420 16.40 0.92 -8.98
N GLN A 421 16.95 0.00 -9.77
CA GLN A 421 16.56 -0.19 -11.15
C GLN A 421 16.82 -1.64 -11.58
N TYR A 422 15.98 -2.16 -12.48
CA TYR A 422 16.27 -3.43 -13.14
C TYR A 422 17.42 -3.26 -14.11
N PRO A 423 18.24 -4.31 -14.32
CA PRO A 423 19.28 -4.28 -15.33
C PRO A 423 18.69 -3.93 -16.69
N SER A 424 19.27 -2.95 -17.39
CA SER A 424 18.87 -2.65 -18.76
C SER A 424 19.08 -3.90 -19.61
N THR A 425 18.00 -4.48 -20.16
CA THR A 425 18.12 -5.61 -21.09
C THR A 425 18.96 -5.15 -22.28
N THR A 426 20.18 -5.66 -22.39
CA THR A 426 21.02 -5.37 -23.56
C THR A 426 20.37 -6.09 -24.73
N THR A 427 19.54 -5.38 -25.49
CA THR A 427 18.96 -5.93 -26.73
C THR A 427 20.12 -6.10 -27.70
N THR A 428 20.72 -7.29 -27.69
CA THR A 428 21.70 -7.67 -28.71
C THR A 428 20.93 -7.81 -30.00
N THR A 429 20.86 -6.72 -30.77
CA THR A 429 20.25 -6.74 -32.09
C THR A 429 21.13 -7.62 -32.96
N ILE A 430 20.75 -8.89 -33.14
CA ILE A 430 21.40 -9.76 -34.13
C ILE A 430 20.97 -9.21 -35.49
N THR A 431 21.81 -8.36 -36.07
CA THR A 431 21.65 -7.88 -37.43
C THR A 431 21.90 -9.05 -38.36
N THR A 432 20.84 -9.74 -38.81
CA THR A 432 20.96 -10.70 -39.90
C THR A 432 21.12 -9.92 -41.20
N THR A 433 22.36 -9.76 -41.66
CA THR A 433 22.64 -9.33 -43.03
C THR A 433 21.95 -10.30 -43.99
N PRO A 434 21.15 -9.83 -44.97
CA PRO A 434 20.54 -10.72 -45.94
C PRO A 434 21.63 -11.22 -46.89
N THR A 435 22.02 -12.48 -46.74
CA THR A 435 22.88 -13.16 -47.71
C THR A 435 22.07 -13.44 -48.97
N THR A 436 22.50 -12.82 -50.05
CA THR A 436 22.03 -13.09 -51.41
C THR A 436 22.16 -14.57 -51.75
N THR A 437 21.09 -15.13 -52.30
CA THR A 437 21.00 -16.50 -52.81
C THR A 437 21.97 -16.73 -53.97
N THR A 438 22.89 -17.66 -53.81
CA THR A 438 23.52 -18.36 -54.93
C THR A 438 23.52 -19.87 -54.72
N SER A 439 23.25 -20.55 -55.82
CA SER A 439 23.00 -21.97 -56.06
C SER A 439 23.79 -23.01 -55.28
N ALA A 440 23.10 -24.14 -55.06
CA ALA A 440 23.51 -25.38 -54.41
C ALA A 440 24.88 -25.95 -54.83
N THR A 441 25.59 -26.55 -53.86
CA THR A 441 26.11 -27.93 -53.93
C THR A 441 26.40 -28.45 -52.50
N SER A 442 26.40 -29.77 -52.37
CA SER A 442 26.39 -30.65 -51.19
C SER A 442 27.56 -30.55 -50.20
N PHE A 443 27.28 -30.89 -48.93
CA PHE A 443 28.02 -31.76 -47.96
C PHE A 443 27.87 -31.25 -46.50
N PRO A 444 28.22 -32.03 -45.44
CA PRO A 444 27.41 -33.06 -44.81
C PRO A 444 27.03 -32.74 -43.34
N VAL A 445 26.20 -33.62 -42.77
CA VAL A 445 25.79 -33.71 -41.37
C VAL A 445 26.98 -33.69 -40.40
N SER A 446 26.97 -32.80 -39.40
CA SER A 446 27.13 -33.16 -37.98
C SER A 446 27.12 -31.94 -37.03
N ILE A 447 26.58 -32.19 -35.83
CA ILE A 447 26.71 -31.44 -34.56
C ILE A 447 25.86 -30.17 -34.40
N LEU A 448 24.69 -30.36 -33.79
CA LEU A 448 24.21 -29.52 -32.68
C LEU A 448 23.24 -30.36 -31.83
N SER A 449 23.73 -30.75 -30.66
CA SER A 449 22.99 -31.43 -29.60
C SER A 449 21.99 -30.47 -28.95
N SER A 450 20.71 -30.79 -29.11
CA SER A 450 19.65 -30.76 -28.10
C SER A 450 19.57 -29.55 -27.15
N ILE A 451 18.80 -28.54 -27.54
CA ILE A 451 17.84 -27.88 -26.64
C ILE A 451 16.46 -28.35 -27.10
N GLY A 452 15.85 -29.27 -26.35
CA GLY A 452 14.51 -29.77 -26.64
C GLY A 452 13.46 -28.94 -25.92
N LEU A 453 12.75 -28.07 -26.64
CA LEU A 453 11.41 -27.63 -26.24
C LEU A 453 10.38 -28.49 -26.97
N GLY A 454 9.89 -29.52 -26.28
CA GLY A 454 8.77 -30.33 -26.76
C GLY A 454 7.43 -29.72 -26.32
N ILE A 455 6.72 -29.06 -27.24
CA ILE A 455 5.31 -28.68 -27.03
C ILE A 455 4.43 -29.91 -27.27
N VAL A 456 3.75 -30.40 -26.23
CA VAL A 456 2.76 -31.47 -26.34
C VAL A 456 1.37 -30.85 -26.54
N ILE A 457 0.85 -30.92 -27.77
CA ILE A 457 -0.55 -30.55 -28.07
C ILE A 457 -1.43 -31.80 -27.93
N ARG A 458 -2.32 -31.81 -26.93
CA ARG A 458 -3.28 -32.90 -26.70
C ARG A 458 -4.65 -32.54 -27.29
N LEU A 459 -4.94 -33.01 -28.50
CA LEU A 459 -6.25 -32.84 -29.15
C LEU A 459 -7.26 -33.86 -28.62
N ARG A 460 -8.32 -33.39 -27.95
CA ARG A 460 -9.46 -34.21 -27.49
C ARG A 460 -10.53 -34.27 -28.58
N ARG A 461 -10.78 -35.46 -29.13
CA ARG A 461 -11.80 -35.69 -30.18
C ARG A 461 -13.17 -35.96 -29.51
N LYS A 462 -14.14 -35.06 -29.71
CA LYS A 462 -15.57 -35.31 -29.42
C LYS A 462 -16.10 -36.32 -30.46
N ARG A 463 -16.60 -37.48 -30.02
CA ARG A 463 -17.45 -38.36 -30.85
C ARG A 463 -18.90 -38.16 -30.42
N GLY A 464 -19.74 -37.75 -31.36
CA GLY A 464 -21.20 -37.88 -31.25
C GLY A 464 -21.70 -38.68 -32.44
N LYS A 465 -22.32 -39.82 -32.17
CA LYS A 465 -23.76 -40.06 -32.32
C LYS A 465 -24.10 -41.28 -31.46
#